data_AF-A0A370TCB7-F1
#
_entry.id   AF-A0A370TCB7-F1
#
_cell.length_a   1.000
_cell.length_b   1.000
_cell.length_c   1.000
_cell.angle_alpha   90.00
_cell.angle_beta   90.00
_cell.angle_gamma   90.00
#
_symmetry.space_group_name_H-M   'P 1'
#
loop_
_entity.id
_entity.type
_entity.pdbx_description
1 polymer ?
#
loop_
_entity_poly.entity_id
_entity_poly.type
_entity_poly.pdbx_seq_one_letter_code
_entity_poly.pdbx_strand_id
1 'polypeptide(L)'
;MAGASDKARFYLEQAVPQLQEFKEKKIFTEDEIRTLVKKRSDFEHRVLERGSQAVDYARYAAWEISLEHLRQKRCKRLRIKGNLTHSGQARIFNIFDRATKKHPGDTALWMSYLEYTRQAKARKKFKMVLTAAIRLHPTKPELWLYAARWALESEADMNEARSYMQRGTRFCTRSKDLWIEYAKLEMIYLAKIAIRRKILGLDIEESTTDEGPGFDTSADMIAIPEFKPNTLQPSMIEGVKVDSEAVKDPMTTPALNGAIPLAIFDAARKQQFFCPSAAEDFFDMFAAFTQVKCLSKILQHVLDAISESDPTDASTCNCYVRQPVVGIDPLSPEFPAALGTALDRLNESIHKTKDKAEFTKKTKAWIEAILQLDELDPDIQTVLRHTIRKLDS
;
A
#
# COMPACT_ATOMS: atom_id res chain seq x y z
N MET A 1 21.21 22.79 -35.98
CA MET A 1 20.40 22.63 -34.74
C MET A 1 20.56 23.89 -33.89
N ALA A 2 19.48 24.45 -33.35
CA ALA A 2 19.56 25.60 -32.44
C ALA A 2 20.48 25.30 -31.23
N GLY A 3 21.31 26.27 -30.85
CA GLY A 3 22.28 26.14 -29.78
C GLY A 3 21.64 25.99 -28.40
N ALA A 4 22.44 25.60 -27.40
CA ALA A 4 21.96 25.55 -26.01
C ALA A 4 21.51 26.94 -25.52
N SER A 5 22.19 28.00 -25.96
CA SER A 5 21.83 29.40 -25.68
C SER A 5 20.46 29.78 -26.28
N ASP A 6 20.22 29.45 -27.56
CA ASP A 6 18.95 29.76 -28.24
C ASP A 6 17.77 29.05 -27.57
N LYS A 7 17.98 27.79 -27.17
CA LYS A 7 16.99 27.00 -26.43
C LYS A 7 16.73 27.57 -25.03
N ALA A 8 17.77 28.00 -24.32
CA ALA A 8 17.64 28.65 -23.01
C ALA A 8 16.82 29.95 -23.14
N ARG A 9 17.17 30.78 -24.13
CA ARG A 9 16.46 32.02 -24.45
C ARG A 9 14.97 31.78 -24.72
N PHE A 10 14.62 30.78 -25.52
CA PHE A 10 13.22 30.41 -25.79
C PHE A 10 12.43 30.06 -24.50
N TYR A 11 13.01 29.28 -23.58
CA TYR A 11 12.34 28.95 -22.31
C TYR A 11 12.24 30.14 -21.35
N LEU A 12 13.22 31.05 -21.38
CA LEU A 12 13.17 32.31 -20.62
C LEU A 12 12.12 33.27 -21.17
N GLU A 13 11.98 33.39 -22.49
CA GLU A 13 10.94 34.20 -23.16
C GLU A 13 9.53 33.67 -22.82
N GLN A 14 9.34 32.34 -22.79
CA GLN A 14 8.10 31.72 -22.26
C GLN A 14 7.83 32.02 -20.78
N ALA A 15 8.79 32.52 -20.01
CA ALA A 15 8.61 32.89 -18.61
C ALA A 15 8.23 34.36 -18.39
N VAL A 16 8.39 35.22 -19.40
CA VAL A 16 8.16 36.67 -19.28
C VAL A 16 6.72 37.03 -18.86
N PRO A 17 5.64 36.46 -19.44
CA PRO A 17 4.27 36.85 -19.06
C PRO A 17 3.95 36.57 -17.58
N GLN A 18 4.46 35.47 -17.02
CA GLN A 18 4.30 35.15 -15.60
C GLN A 18 5.06 36.15 -14.70
N LEU A 19 6.24 36.62 -15.12
CA LEU A 19 7.03 37.59 -14.36
C LEU A 19 6.42 39.00 -14.43
N GLN A 20 5.77 39.35 -15.54
CA GLN A 20 4.95 40.56 -15.67
C GLN A 20 3.75 40.50 -14.71
N GLU A 21 2.99 39.39 -14.69
CA GLU A 21 1.89 39.18 -13.73
C GLU A 21 2.36 39.32 -12.26
N PHE A 22 3.56 38.83 -11.92
CA PHE A 22 4.14 38.98 -10.59
C PHE A 22 4.46 40.43 -10.21
N LYS A 23 4.92 41.22 -11.18
CA LYS A 23 5.24 42.65 -11.02
C LYS A 23 3.95 43.46 -10.85
N GLU A 24 2.99 43.28 -11.75
CA GLU A 24 1.70 44.00 -11.74
C GLU A 24 0.93 43.76 -10.44
N LYS A 25 0.84 42.50 -10.00
CA LYS A 25 0.16 42.11 -8.76
C LYS A 25 1.00 42.36 -7.51
N LYS A 26 2.19 42.97 -7.62
CA LYS A 26 3.14 43.29 -6.54
C LYS A 26 3.43 42.10 -5.61
N ILE A 27 3.47 40.89 -6.17
CA ILE A 27 3.77 39.64 -5.43
C ILE A 27 5.27 39.55 -5.15
N PHE A 28 6.09 40.06 -6.07
CA PHE A 28 7.54 40.14 -5.98
C PHE A 28 8.00 41.57 -6.33
N THR A 29 9.11 42.01 -5.73
CA THR A 29 9.74 43.29 -6.09
C THR A 29 10.53 43.16 -7.39
N GLU A 30 10.92 44.29 -8.01
CA GLU A 30 11.74 44.24 -9.23
C GLU A 30 13.09 43.56 -9.02
N ASP A 31 13.75 43.81 -7.87
CA ASP A 31 15.04 43.19 -7.55
C ASP A 31 14.89 41.69 -7.30
N GLU A 32 13.84 41.25 -6.61
CA GLU A 32 13.51 39.83 -6.50
C GLU A 32 13.33 39.22 -7.90
N ILE A 33 12.55 39.86 -8.79
CA ILE A 33 12.34 39.39 -10.17
C ILE A 33 13.67 39.30 -10.93
N ARG A 34 14.60 40.27 -10.79
CA ARG A 34 15.95 40.19 -11.37
C ARG A 34 16.72 38.97 -10.86
N THR A 35 16.68 38.68 -9.56
CA THR A 35 17.33 37.47 -9.00
C THR A 35 16.67 36.17 -9.47
N LEU A 36 15.34 36.16 -9.66
CA LEU A 36 14.59 35.03 -10.21
C LEU A 36 14.98 34.76 -11.67
N VAL A 37 15.08 35.80 -12.50
CA VAL A 37 15.51 35.67 -13.92
C VAL A 37 16.93 35.14 -13.99
N LYS A 38 17.87 35.68 -13.19
CA LYS A 38 19.24 35.18 -13.14
C LYS A 38 19.30 33.70 -12.78
N LYS A 39 18.65 33.28 -11.68
CA LYS A 39 18.60 31.88 -11.26
C LYS A 39 17.96 30.96 -12.31
N ARG A 40 16.88 31.41 -12.99
CA ARG A 40 16.29 30.67 -14.11
C ARG A 40 17.25 30.49 -15.27
N SER A 41 18.00 31.54 -15.64
CA SER A 41 19.02 31.47 -16.69
C SER A 41 20.10 30.46 -16.33
N ASP A 42 20.63 30.52 -15.10
CA ASP A 42 21.66 29.61 -14.60
C ASP A 42 21.19 28.13 -14.65
N PHE A 43 19.94 27.86 -14.26
CA PHE A 43 19.34 26.53 -14.35
C PHE A 43 19.10 26.08 -15.80
N GLU A 44 18.53 26.93 -16.66
CA GLU A 44 18.25 26.57 -18.05
C GLU A 44 19.53 26.25 -18.83
N HIS A 45 20.62 27.02 -18.64
CA HIS A 45 21.92 26.69 -19.22
C HIS A 45 22.44 25.33 -18.73
N ARG A 46 22.52 25.11 -17.41
CA ARG A 46 23.00 23.85 -16.82
C ARG A 46 22.22 22.62 -17.29
N VAL A 47 20.91 22.76 -17.45
CA VAL A 47 20.01 21.68 -17.88
C VAL A 47 20.13 21.42 -19.40
N LEU A 48 20.45 22.43 -20.19
CA LEU A 48 20.64 22.33 -21.64
C LEU A 48 22.08 21.99 -22.06
N GLU A 49 23.04 22.02 -21.14
CA GLU A 49 24.41 21.52 -21.35
C GLU A 49 24.44 20.05 -21.78
N ARG A 50 25.49 19.69 -22.52
CA ARG A 50 25.66 18.33 -23.07
C ARG A 50 25.81 17.26 -21.99
N GLY A 51 26.39 17.62 -20.84
CA GLY A 51 26.67 16.73 -19.71
C GLY A 51 25.70 16.82 -18.53
N SER A 52 24.52 17.45 -18.68
CA SER A 52 23.57 17.59 -17.56
C SER A 52 23.19 16.25 -16.95
N GLN A 53 23.01 16.20 -15.64
CA GLN A 53 22.56 15.00 -14.93
C GLN A 53 21.06 15.11 -14.57
N ALA A 54 20.41 13.97 -14.31
CA ALA A 54 19.04 13.95 -13.79
C ALA A 54 18.89 14.74 -12.47
N VAL A 55 19.95 14.78 -11.65
CA VAL A 55 20.04 15.59 -10.43
C VAL A 55 19.90 17.09 -10.71
N ASP A 56 20.39 17.60 -11.84
CA ASP A 56 20.26 19.03 -12.19
C ASP A 56 18.82 19.40 -12.54
N TYR A 57 18.11 18.52 -13.25
CA TYR A 57 16.67 18.65 -13.46
C TYR A 57 15.88 18.57 -12.15
N ALA A 58 16.23 17.63 -11.26
CA ALA A 58 15.58 17.49 -9.95
C ALA A 58 15.78 18.74 -9.08
N ARG A 59 17.00 19.29 -9.05
CA ARG A 59 17.32 20.57 -8.37
C ARG A 59 16.53 21.74 -8.96
N TYR A 60 16.44 21.84 -10.28
CA TYR A 60 15.68 22.90 -10.95
C TYR A 60 14.17 22.78 -10.64
N ALA A 61 13.61 21.58 -10.72
CA ALA A 61 12.22 21.32 -10.37
C ALA A 61 11.93 21.63 -8.90
N ALA A 62 12.78 21.19 -7.96
CA ALA A 62 12.64 21.50 -6.53
C ALA A 62 12.70 23.01 -6.24
N TRP A 63 13.51 23.76 -6.98
CA TRP A 63 13.57 25.22 -6.88
C TRP A 63 12.30 25.90 -7.41
N GLU A 64 11.77 25.52 -8.57
CA GLU A 64 10.49 26.05 -9.09
C GLU A 64 9.30 25.64 -8.19
N ILE A 65 9.30 24.43 -7.62
CA ILE A 65 8.31 23.98 -6.62
C ILE A 65 8.37 24.87 -5.37
N SER A 66 9.58 25.20 -4.89
CA SER A 66 9.78 26.09 -3.74
C SER A 66 9.32 27.52 -4.04
N LEU A 67 9.56 28.01 -5.26
CA LEU A 67 9.07 29.30 -5.74
C LEU A 67 7.53 29.33 -5.83
N GLU A 68 6.90 28.25 -6.29
CA GLU A 68 5.44 28.11 -6.31
C GLU A 68 4.84 28.17 -4.89
N HIS A 69 5.41 27.45 -3.92
CA HIS A 69 4.99 27.53 -2.52
C HIS A 69 5.17 28.93 -1.92
N LEU A 70 6.28 29.62 -2.25
CA LEU A 70 6.51 31.01 -1.83
C LEU A 70 5.45 31.96 -2.42
N ARG A 71 5.17 31.84 -3.72
CA ARG A 71 4.12 32.59 -4.42
C ARG A 71 2.76 32.37 -3.75
N GLN A 72 2.38 31.13 -3.48
CA GLN A 72 1.11 30.80 -2.79
C GLN A 72 1.02 31.43 -1.39
N LYS A 73 2.09 31.35 -0.58
CA LYS A 73 2.13 32.01 0.75
C LYS A 73 1.99 33.53 0.64
N ARG A 74 2.65 34.16 -0.33
CA ARG A 74 2.55 35.61 -0.59
C ARG A 74 1.16 36.04 -1.05
N CYS A 75 0.55 35.32 -1.99
CA CYS A 75 -0.83 35.60 -2.44
C CYS A 75 -1.84 35.52 -1.30
N LYS A 76 -1.72 34.51 -0.41
CA LYS A 76 -2.54 34.40 0.80
C LYS A 76 -2.36 35.61 1.73
N ARG A 77 -1.11 36.03 2.00
CA ARG A 77 -0.80 37.18 2.86
C ARG A 77 -1.32 38.50 2.28
N LEU A 78 -1.14 38.72 0.97
CA LEU A 78 -1.57 39.93 0.26
C LEU A 78 -3.08 39.93 -0.06
N ARG A 79 -3.82 38.86 0.30
CA ARG A 79 -5.26 38.66 0.03
C ARG A 79 -5.62 38.85 -1.46
N ILE A 80 -4.70 38.53 -2.37
CA ILE A 80 -4.91 38.61 -3.82
C ILE A 80 -5.89 37.51 -4.22
N LYS A 81 -7.17 37.87 -4.33
CA LYS A 81 -8.24 36.98 -4.79
C LYS A 81 -8.30 37.00 -6.32
N GLY A 82 -7.94 35.88 -6.94
CA GLY A 82 -8.07 35.67 -8.37
C GLY A 82 -7.26 34.45 -8.81
N ASN A 83 -7.77 33.70 -9.78
CA ASN A 83 -6.97 32.69 -10.45
C ASN A 83 -5.82 33.40 -11.15
N LEU A 84 -4.57 33.06 -10.81
CA LEU A 84 -3.43 33.51 -11.61
C LEU A 84 -3.45 32.72 -12.92
N THR A 85 -3.55 33.43 -14.04
CA THR A 85 -3.61 32.85 -15.38
C THR A 85 -2.36 32.02 -15.68
N HIS A 86 -1.23 32.35 -15.06
CA HIS A 86 0.05 31.68 -15.28
C HIS A 86 0.57 30.98 -14.00
N SER A 87 -0.05 29.85 -13.65
CA SER A 87 0.47 28.91 -12.63
C SER A 87 1.88 28.39 -12.99
N GLY A 88 2.75 28.21 -12.00
CA GLY A 88 4.10 27.66 -12.19
C GLY A 88 4.10 26.17 -12.52
N GLN A 89 3.00 25.48 -12.21
CA GLN A 89 2.80 24.05 -12.43
C GLN A 89 3.09 23.59 -13.86
N ALA A 90 2.68 24.37 -14.86
CA ALA A 90 2.95 24.05 -16.27
C ALA A 90 4.45 24.04 -16.60
N ARG A 91 5.25 24.96 -16.01
CA ARG A 91 6.71 24.94 -16.17
C ARG A 91 7.32 23.74 -15.45
N ILE A 92 6.88 23.44 -14.24
CA ILE A 92 7.40 22.29 -13.48
C ILE A 92 7.14 20.99 -14.23
N PHE A 93 5.95 20.81 -14.82
CA PHE A 93 5.65 19.70 -15.73
C PHE A 93 6.57 19.69 -16.97
N ASN A 94 6.81 20.84 -17.63
CA ASN A 94 7.72 20.91 -18.76
C ASN A 94 9.18 20.57 -18.39
N ILE A 95 9.65 20.94 -17.19
CA ILE A 95 10.97 20.58 -16.68
C ILE A 95 11.07 19.08 -16.50
N PHE A 96 10.10 18.44 -15.83
CA PHE A 96 10.07 16.99 -15.66
C PHE A 96 9.87 16.22 -16.98
N ASP A 97 9.04 16.72 -17.91
CA ASP A 97 8.86 16.14 -19.25
C ASP A 97 10.15 16.23 -20.08
N ARG A 98 10.97 17.28 -19.90
CA ARG A 98 12.32 17.37 -20.49
C ARG A 98 13.29 16.41 -19.80
N ALA A 99 13.22 16.30 -18.47
CA ALA A 99 14.08 15.46 -17.66
C ALA A 99 13.93 13.98 -18.02
N THR A 100 12.70 13.49 -18.01
CA THR A 100 12.37 12.08 -18.30
C THR A 100 12.63 11.69 -19.75
N LYS A 101 12.58 12.64 -20.70
CA LYS A 101 13.00 12.43 -22.10
C LYS A 101 14.52 12.33 -22.26
N LYS A 102 15.31 13.08 -21.48
CA LYS A 102 16.79 13.05 -21.55
C LYS A 102 17.39 11.92 -20.70
N HIS A 103 16.76 11.59 -19.58
CA HIS A 103 17.19 10.57 -18.62
C HIS A 103 16.07 9.56 -18.33
N PRO A 104 15.59 8.79 -19.34
CA PRO A 104 14.48 7.85 -19.16
C PRO A 104 14.81 6.70 -18.19
N GLY A 105 16.10 6.38 -18.01
CA GLY A 105 16.56 5.29 -17.14
C GLY A 105 16.54 5.58 -15.64
N ASP A 106 16.39 6.84 -15.21
CA ASP A 106 16.42 7.20 -13.79
C ASP A 106 15.05 7.02 -13.13
N THR A 107 14.87 5.94 -12.37
CA THR A 107 13.63 5.64 -11.64
C THR A 107 13.32 6.66 -10.53
N ALA A 108 14.33 7.24 -9.87
CA ALA A 108 14.12 8.24 -8.82
C ALA A 108 13.56 9.55 -9.39
N LEU A 109 13.99 9.93 -10.60
CA LEU A 109 13.42 11.04 -11.35
C LEU A 109 11.94 10.81 -11.71
N TRP A 110 11.58 9.60 -12.17
CA TRP A 110 10.19 9.23 -12.44
C TRP A 110 9.32 9.27 -11.17
N MET A 111 9.81 8.72 -10.05
CA MET A 111 9.09 8.76 -8.77
C MET A 111 8.91 10.19 -8.25
N SER A 112 9.94 11.04 -8.37
CA SER A 112 9.86 12.46 -8.02
C SER A 112 8.81 13.20 -8.86
N TYR A 113 8.69 12.86 -10.14
CA TYR A 113 7.69 13.44 -11.03
C TYR A 113 6.27 12.97 -10.68
N LEU A 114 6.10 11.66 -10.46
CA LEU A 114 4.82 11.08 -10.03
C LEU A 114 4.32 11.73 -8.75
N GLU A 115 5.19 11.84 -7.73
CA GLU A 115 4.85 12.45 -6.45
C GLU A 115 4.48 13.93 -6.60
N TYR A 116 5.19 14.71 -7.44
CA TYR A 116 4.77 16.07 -7.75
C TYR A 116 3.38 16.11 -8.43
N THR A 117 3.10 15.22 -9.39
CA THR A 117 1.77 15.16 -10.03
C THR A 117 0.65 14.72 -9.07
N ARG A 118 0.97 13.90 -8.07
CA ARG A 118 0.07 13.50 -6.97
C ARG A 118 -0.25 14.70 -6.07
N GLN A 119 0.77 15.39 -5.57
CA GLN A 119 0.63 16.58 -4.71
C GLN A 119 -0.12 17.72 -5.41
N ALA A 120 0.15 17.93 -6.70
CA ALA A 120 -0.54 18.91 -7.54
C ALA A 120 -1.93 18.45 -8.02
N LYS A 121 -2.45 17.32 -7.52
CA LYS A 121 -3.76 16.70 -7.82
C LYS A 121 -4.05 16.52 -9.32
N ALA A 122 -3.02 16.40 -10.14
CA ALA A 122 -3.11 16.42 -11.60
C ALA A 122 -3.39 15.01 -12.18
N ARG A 123 -4.52 14.39 -11.80
CA ARG A 123 -4.87 12.97 -12.08
C ARG A 123 -4.57 12.52 -13.52
N LYS A 124 -5.02 13.26 -14.55
CA LYS A 124 -4.77 12.93 -15.97
C LYS A 124 -3.28 12.91 -16.31
N LYS A 125 -2.50 13.87 -15.79
CA LYS A 125 -1.04 13.94 -16.00
C LYS A 125 -0.33 12.82 -15.24
N PHE A 126 -0.76 12.52 -14.01
CA PHE A 126 -0.27 11.38 -13.23
C PHE A 126 -0.43 10.06 -14.00
N LYS A 127 -1.64 9.71 -14.50
CA LYS A 127 -1.85 8.48 -15.29
C LYS A 127 -0.95 8.40 -16.53
N MET A 128 -0.77 9.52 -17.24
CA MET A 128 0.13 9.59 -18.41
C MET A 128 1.60 9.32 -18.03
N VAL A 129 2.08 9.96 -16.95
CA VAL A 129 3.47 9.80 -16.47
C VAL A 129 3.70 8.39 -15.94
N LEU A 130 2.75 7.84 -15.18
CA LEU A 130 2.82 6.48 -14.64
C LEU A 130 2.86 5.43 -15.76
N THR A 131 2.00 5.59 -16.76
CA THR A 131 1.99 4.70 -17.94
C THR A 131 3.32 4.76 -18.70
N ALA A 132 3.94 5.94 -18.81
CA ALA A 132 5.25 6.09 -19.45
C ALA A 132 6.37 5.47 -18.62
N ALA A 133 6.39 5.68 -17.30
CA ALA A 133 7.36 5.09 -16.37
C ALA A 133 7.32 3.55 -16.42
N ILE A 134 6.13 2.96 -16.28
CA ILE A 134 5.93 1.49 -16.31
C ILE A 134 6.36 0.89 -17.65
N ARG A 135 6.09 1.56 -18.79
CA ARG A 135 6.53 1.10 -20.12
C ARG A 135 8.05 1.05 -20.29
N LEU A 136 8.77 1.95 -19.63
CA LEU A 136 10.24 1.99 -19.64
C LEU A 136 10.87 1.06 -18.60
N HIS A 137 10.18 0.81 -17.49
CA HIS A 137 10.68 0.06 -16.33
C HIS A 137 9.75 -1.10 -15.92
N PRO A 138 9.34 -2.00 -16.83
CA PRO A 138 8.33 -3.03 -16.53
C PRO A 138 8.81 -4.08 -15.52
N THR A 139 10.12 -4.24 -15.34
CA THR A 139 10.75 -5.19 -14.42
C THR A 139 10.94 -4.65 -12.99
N LYS A 140 10.47 -3.42 -12.70
CA LYS A 140 10.55 -2.81 -11.36
C LYS A 140 9.22 -3.01 -10.61
N PRO A 141 9.14 -3.93 -9.61
CA PRO A 141 7.90 -4.22 -8.90
C PRO A 141 7.35 -2.98 -8.15
N GLU A 142 8.23 -2.14 -7.62
CA GLU A 142 7.91 -0.88 -6.92
C GLU A 142 6.94 0.02 -7.71
N LEU A 143 7.10 0.12 -9.04
CA LEU A 143 6.23 0.96 -9.88
C LEU A 143 4.83 0.36 -10.03
N TRP A 144 4.71 -0.96 -10.11
CA TRP A 144 3.42 -1.66 -10.15
C TRP A 144 2.69 -1.56 -8.81
N LEU A 145 3.41 -1.71 -7.70
CA LEU A 145 2.88 -1.51 -6.35
C LEU A 145 2.39 -0.07 -6.15
N TYR A 146 3.19 0.93 -6.55
CA TYR A 146 2.80 2.34 -6.47
C TYR A 146 1.56 2.64 -7.34
N ALA A 147 1.48 2.06 -8.54
CA ALA A 147 0.31 2.18 -9.42
C ALA A 147 -0.98 1.63 -8.79
N ALA A 148 -0.91 0.40 -8.26
CA ALA A 148 -2.06 -0.25 -7.64
C ALA A 148 -2.52 0.45 -6.35
N ARG A 149 -1.57 0.86 -5.50
CA ARG A 149 -1.86 1.67 -4.30
C ARG A 149 -2.51 3.00 -4.65
N TRP A 150 -1.99 3.71 -5.67
CA TRP A 150 -2.58 4.98 -6.10
C TRP A 150 -4.01 4.82 -6.63
N ALA A 151 -4.29 3.79 -7.43
CA ALA A 151 -5.65 3.52 -7.93
C ALA A 151 -6.64 3.29 -6.77
N LEU A 152 -6.24 2.54 -5.75
CA LEU A 152 -7.06 2.27 -4.56
C LEU A 152 -7.22 3.50 -3.64
N GLU A 153 -6.15 4.25 -3.38
CA GLU A 153 -6.16 5.40 -2.46
C GLU A 153 -6.78 6.66 -3.07
N SER A 154 -6.54 6.95 -4.35
CA SER A 154 -6.85 8.24 -4.99
C SER A 154 -8.08 8.23 -5.88
N GLU A 155 -8.48 7.05 -6.36
CA GLU A 155 -9.62 6.85 -7.27
C GLU A 155 -10.61 5.79 -6.79
N ALA A 156 -10.28 5.03 -5.74
CA ALA A 156 -11.06 3.90 -5.20
C ALA A 156 -11.36 2.77 -6.22
N ASP A 157 -10.61 2.69 -7.32
CA ASP A 157 -10.82 1.71 -8.38
C ASP A 157 -10.03 0.43 -8.12
N MET A 158 -10.73 -0.59 -7.60
CA MET A 158 -10.18 -1.93 -7.37
C MET A 158 -9.87 -2.67 -8.68
N ASN A 159 -10.59 -2.39 -9.77
CA ASN A 159 -10.39 -3.08 -11.04
C ASN A 159 -9.15 -2.53 -11.77
N GLU A 160 -8.90 -1.22 -11.71
CA GLU A 160 -7.64 -0.65 -12.21
C GLU A 160 -6.44 -1.12 -11.35
N ALA A 161 -6.60 -1.18 -10.02
CA ALA A 161 -5.58 -1.73 -9.12
C ALA A 161 -5.22 -3.19 -9.45
N ARG A 162 -6.23 -4.07 -9.63
CA ARG A 162 -6.07 -5.45 -10.12
C ARG A 162 -5.36 -5.50 -11.47
N SER A 163 -5.75 -4.64 -12.41
CA SER A 163 -5.14 -4.57 -13.73
C SER A 163 -3.64 -4.20 -13.67
N TYR A 164 -3.21 -3.35 -12.74
CA TYR A 164 -1.79 -3.10 -12.52
C TYR A 164 -1.09 -4.32 -11.91
N MET A 165 -1.64 -4.93 -10.85
CA MET A 165 -1.04 -6.12 -10.23
C MET A 165 -0.90 -7.30 -11.21
N GLN A 166 -1.96 -7.63 -11.94
CA GLN A 166 -1.98 -8.74 -12.93
C GLN A 166 -1.04 -8.53 -14.12
N ARG A 167 -0.74 -7.28 -14.48
CA ARG A 167 0.30 -6.97 -15.47
C ARG A 167 1.68 -7.03 -14.84
N GLY A 168 1.83 -6.50 -13.63
CA GLY A 168 3.08 -6.53 -12.87
C GLY A 168 3.59 -7.95 -12.62
N THR A 169 2.74 -8.87 -12.18
CA THR A 169 3.13 -10.27 -11.91
C THR A 169 3.61 -11.01 -13.16
N ARG A 170 3.15 -10.62 -14.36
CA ARG A 170 3.65 -11.17 -15.64
C ARG A 170 5.05 -10.67 -16.01
N PHE A 171 5.44 -9.46 -15.60
CA PHE A 171 6.77 -8.91 -15.87
C PHE A 171 7.78 -9.16 -14.74
N CYS A 172 7.32 -9.19 -13.49
CA CYS A 172 8.14 -9.31 -12.29
C CYS A 172 8.03 -10.71 -11.66
N THR A 173 8.15 -11.77 -12.46
CA THR A 173 7.99 -13.18 -12.05
C THR A 173 8.97 -13.68 -10.99
N ARG A 174 9.99 -12.88 -10.63
CA ARG A 174 10.99 -13.17 -9.59
C ARG A 174 10.78 -12.43 -8.27
N SER A 175 9.84 -11.49 -8.19
CA SER A 175 9.60 -10.68 -6.98
C SER A 175 8.46 -11.30 -6.16
N LYS A 176 8.79 -11.97 -5.04
CA LYS A 176 7.78 -12.50 -4.11
C LYS A 176 6.86 -11.40 -3.58
N ASP A 177 7.43 -10.24 -3.28
CA ASP A 177 6.75 -9.10 -2.65
C ASP A 177 5.56 -8.61 -3.48
N LEU A 178 5.68 -8.62 -4.81
CA LEU A 178 4.58 -8.22 -5.70
C LEU A 178 3.40 -9.19 -5.66
N TRP A 179 3.65 -10.49 -5.50
CA TRP A 179 2.59 -11.49 -5.38
C TRP A 179 1.94 -11.47 -3.99
N ILE A 180 2.74 -11.27 -2.93
CA ILE A 180 2.26 -11.11 -1.56
C ILE A 180 1.37 -9.85 -1.46
N GLU A 181 1.82 -8.71 -1.98
CA GLU A 181 1.03 -7.47 -2.00
C GLU A 181 -0.20 -7.55 -2.93
N TYR A 182 -0.18 -8.40 -3.98
CA TYR A 182 -1.39 -8.66 -4.77
C TYR A 182 -2.40 -9.51 -4.00
N ALA A 183 -1.98 -10.59 -3.33
CA ALA A 183 -2.87 -11.36 -2.47
C ALA A 183 -3.44 -10.48 -1.33
N LYS A 184 -2.61 -9.61 -0.73
CA LYS A 184 -3.00 -8.60 0.26
C LYS A 184 -4.04 -7.61 -0.26
N LEU A 185 -3.92 -7.15 -1.51
CA LEU A 185 -4.92 -6.27 -2.15
C LEU A 185 -6.31 -6.93 -2.17
N GLU A 186 -6.38 -8.22 -2.50
CA GLU A 186 -7.62 -8.98 -2.51
C GLU A 186 -8.16 -9.28 -1.10
N MET A 187 -7.28 -9.54 -0.12
CA MET A 187 -7.68 -9.68 1.29
C MET A 187 -8.24 -8.37 1.86
N ILE A 188 -7.65 -7.22 1.52
CA ILE A 188 -8.19 -5.89 1.85
C ILE A 188 -9.58 -5.69 1.22
N TYR A 189 -9.79 -6.17 -0.02
CA TYR A 189 -11.10 -6.10 -0.67
C TYR A 189 -12.15 -6.97 0.05
N LEU A 190 -11.81 -8.21 0.39
CA LEU A 190 -12.67 -9.12 1.15
C LEU A 190 -13.04 -8.53 2.52
N ALA A 191 -12.05 -8.03 3.27
CA ALA A 191 -12.28 -7.35 4.55
C ALA A 191 -13.22 -6.14 4.42
N LYS A 192 -13.04 -5.31 3.38
CA LYS A 192 -13.94 -4.18 3.10
C LYS A 192 -15.38 -4.62 2.82
N ILE A 193 -15.58 -5.75 2.12
CA ILE A 193 -16.93 -6.27 1.86
C ILE A 193 -17.54 -6.85 3.14
N ALA A 194 -16.77 -7.60 3.94
CA ALA A 194 -17.24 -8.12 5.23
C ALA A 194 -17.69 -7.00 6.17
N ILE A 195 -16.87 -5.96 6.33
CA ILE A 195 -17.20 -4.77 7.13
C ILE A 195 -18.45 -4.07 6.58
N ARG A 196 -18.56 -3.91 5.25
CA ARG A 196 -19.75 -3.29 4.63
C ARG A 196 -21.03 -4.09 4.86
N ARG A 197 -20.98 -5.42 4.86
CA ARG A 197 -22.13 -6.29 5.16
C ARG A 197 -22.57 -6.14 6.62
N LYS A 198 -21.62 -6.18 7.54
CA LYS A 198 -21.86 -5.97 8.98
C LYS A 198 -22.52 -4.61 9.25
N ILE A 199 -22.03 -3.53 8.61
CA ILE A 199 -22.61 -2.18 8.72
C ILE A 199 -24.03 -2.11 8.12
N LEU A 200 -24.28 -2.83 7.02
CA LEU A 200 -25.60 -2.86 6.36
C LEU A 200 -26.61 -3.82 7.01
N GLY A 201 -26.25 -4.51 8.10
CA GLY A 201 -27.11 -5.52 8.72
C GLY A 201 -27.38 -6.75 7.84
N LEU A 202 -26.52 -7.00 6.85
CA LEU A 202 -26.64 -8.12 5.90
C LEU A 202 -25.95 -9.40 6.38
N ASP A 203 -25.34 -9.38 7.56
CA ASP A 203 -25.05 -10.60 8.32
C ASP A 203 -26.36 -11.07 9.00
N ILE A 204 -27.29 -11.56 8.18
CA ILE A 204 -28.35 -12.44 8.65
C ILE A 204 -27.65 -13.76 9.01
N GLU A 205 -27.29 -13.92 10.27
CA GLU A 205 -27.03 -15.25 10.80
C GLU A 205 -28.38 -15.98 10.83
N GLU A 206 -28.45 -17.17 10.24
CA GLU A 206 -29.57 -18.09 10.45
C GLU A 206 -29.53 -18.56 11.91
N SER A 207 -30.01 -17.71 12.82
CA SER A 207 -30.28 -18.10 14.21
C SER A 207 -31.44 -19.08 14.21
N THR A 208 -31.11 -20.36 14.26
CA THR A 208 -32.06 -21.41 14.61
C THR A 208 -32.66 -21.10 15.99
N THR A 209 -33.93 -20.65 15.98
CA THR A 209 -34.92 -20.72 17.07
C THR A 209 -34.43 -20.42 18.49
N ASP A 210 -34.84 -19.26 19.03
CA ASP A 210 -35.55 -19.27 20.32
C ASP A 210 -36.54 -18.09 20.40
N GLU A 211 -37.69 -18.29 21.04
CA GLU A 211 -38.73 -17.25 21.22
C GLU A 211 -38.55 -16.49 22.54
N GLY A 212 -38.63 -15.16 22.52
CA GLY A 212 -38.60 -14.33 23.74
C GLY A 212 -38.88 -12.84 23.45
N PRO A 213 -39.71 -12.12 24.24
CA PRO A 213 -40.43 -10.96 23.71
C PRO A 213 -39.79 -9.58 23.95
N GLY A 214 -39.84 -8.76 22.89
CA GLY A 214 -40.07 -7.31 22.86
C GLY A 214 -39.44 -6.37 23.91
N PHE A 215 -38.60 -5.44 23.43
CA PHE A 215 -38.50 -4.10 24.03
C PHE A 215 -38.29 -3.00 22.99
N ASP A 216 -38.80 -1.81 23.29
CA ASP A 216 -38.97 -0.68 22.37
C ASP A 216 -37.70 0.17 22.12
N THR A 217 -37.79 0.98 21.08
CA THR A 217 -36.77 1.98 20.71
C THR A 217 -36.54 3.05 21.78
N SER A 218 -35.28 3.35 22.10
CA SER A 218 -34.88 4.65 22.63
C SER A 218 -33.41 4.97 22.27
N ALA A 219 -33.08 6.27 22.24
CA ALA A 219 -31.77 6.79 21.84
C ALA A 219 -30.91 7.17 23.06
N ASP A 220 -29.63 7.48 22.81
CA ASP A 220 -28.63 8.05 23.75
C ASP A 220 -28.17 7.12 24.91
N MET A 221 -26.87 7.02 25.30
CA MET A 221 -25.60 7.58 24.80
C MET A 221 -24.40 6.91 25.52
N ILE A 222 -23.18 7.01 24.95
CA ILE A 222 -21.82 7.19 25.58
C ILE A 222 -20.72 6.20 25.12
N ALA A 223 -19.50 6.73 24.93
CA ALA A 223 -18.26 6.07 24.45
C ALA A 223 -17.52 5.27 25.57
N ILE A 224 -16.28 4.72 25.44
CA ILE A 224 -14.97 5.39 25.19
C ILE A 224 -13.95 4.44 24.42
N PRO A 225 -12.59 4.59 24.38
CA PRO A 225 -11.80 4.63 23.13
C PRO A 225 -10.74 3.49 23.01
N GLU A 226 -9.72 3.46 22.13
CA GLU A 226 -9.31 4.31 20.98
C GLU A 226 -8.72 3.41 19.86
N PHE A 227 -9.05 3.65 18.59
CA PHE A 227 -8.15 3.33 17.46
C PHE A 227 -8.32 4.36 16.34
N LYS A 228 -7.31 5.19 16.09
CA LYS A 228 -7.39 6.36 15.18
C LYS A 228 -7.58 5.95 13.72
N PRO A 229 -8.75 6.17 13.09
CA PRO A 229 -8.98 5.89 11.67
C PRO A 229 -8.70 7.12 10.77
N ASN A 230 -8.07 8.16 11.32
CA ASN A 230 -7.82 9.44 10.66
C ASN A 230 -6.67 9.39 9.63
N THR A 231 -6.86 8.57 8.60
CA THR A 231 -6.19 8.75 7.29
C THR A 231 -7.11 8.49 6.09
N LEU A 232 -8.35 8.02 6.29
CA LEU A 232 -9.29 7.70 5.20
C LEU A 232 -10.28 8.85 4.99
N GLN A 233 -10.35 9.37 3.77
CA GLN A 233 -11.26 10.48 3.44
C GLN A 233 -12.72 9.96 3.32
N PRO A 234 -13.73 10.69 3.82
CA PRO A 234 -15.14 10.27 3.74
C PRO A 234 -15.67 10.02 2.33
N SER A 235 -15.01 10.55 1.29
CA SER A 235 -15.35 10.34 -0.13
C SER A 235 -15.16 8.90 -0.63
N MET A 236 -14.75 7.96 0.23
CA MET A 236 -14.69 6.52 -0.09
C MET A 236 -16.03 5.79 0.11
N ILE A 237 -17.06 6.48 0.61
CA ILE A 237 -18.39 5.90 0.93
C ILE A 237 -19.39 6.09 -0.23
N GLU A 238 -19.35 7.24 -0.91
CA GLU A 238 -20.24 7.57 -2.02
C GLU A 238 -19.61 7.24 -3.38
N GLY A 239 -20.03 6.13 -4.00
CA GLY A 239 -19.61 5.80 -5.37
C GLY A 239 -20.04 4.42 -5.87
N VAL A 240 -20.15 3.44 -4.98
CA VAL A 240 -20.66 2.11 -5.34
C VAL A 240 -22.18 2.13 -5.28
N LYS A 241 -22.80 2.50 -6.41
CA LYS A 241 -24.20 2.14 -6.69
C LYS A 241 -24.33 0.63 -6.58
N VAL A 242 -25.27 0.17 -5.77
CA VAL A 242 -25.64 -1.24 -5.66
C VAL A 242 -26.87 -1.41 -6.53
N ASP A 243 -26.74 -2.11 -7.65
CA ASP A 243 -27.92 -2.46 -8.46
C ASP A 243 -28.82 -3.40 -7.65
N SER A 244 -30.11 -3.08 -7.61
CA SER A 244 -31.09 -3.66 -6.68
C SER A 244 -31.57 -5.08 -7.02
N GLU A 245 -30.83 -5.81 -7.86
CA GLU A 245 -31.13 -7.20 -8.24
C GLU A 245 -30.32 -8.24 -7.43
N ALA A 246 -29.43 -7.79 -6.54
CA ALA A 246 -28.59 -8.64 -5.69
C ALA A 246 -29.32 -9.30 -4.48
N VAL A 247 -30.59 -9.69 -4.67
CA VAL A 247 -31.41 -10.41 -3.66
C VAL A 247 -31.19 -11.94 -3.72
N LYS A 248 -30.32 -12.42 -4.61
CA LYS A 248 -29.79 -13.79 -4.56
C LYS A 248 -28.56 -13.84 -3.67
N ASP A 249 -28.59 -14.77 -2.73
CA ASP A 249 -27.67 -14.85 -1.60
C ASP A 249 -26.18 -14.79 -2.02
N PRO A 250 -25.50 -13.65 -1.80
CA PRO A 250 -24.19 -13.42 -2.39
C PRO A 250 -23.08 -14.25 -1.73
N MET A 251 -23.38 -15.05 -0.69
CA MET A 251 -22.48 -16.08 -0.15
C MET A 251 -22.13 -17.19 -1.15
N THR A 252 -22.95 -17.39 -2.19
CA THR A 252 -22.67 -18.37 -3.27
C THR A 252 -21.65 -17.88 -4.30
N THR A 253 -21.26 -16.60 -4.30
CA THR A 253 -20.30 -16.08 -5.29
C THR A 253 -18.86 -16.48 -4.91
N PRO A 254 -18.13 -17.27 -5.73
CA PRO A 254 -16.80 -17.79 -5.36
C PRO A 254 -15.77 -16.73 -5.00
N ALA A 255 -15.91 -15.52 -5.56
CA ALA A 255 -15.04 -14.37 -5.26
C ALA A 255 -15.04 -13.97 -3.78
N LEU A 256 -16.13 -14.22 -3.04
CA LEU A 256 -16.27 -13.89 -1.62
C LEU A 256 -15.75 -15.00 -0.69
N ASN A 257 -15.67 -16.23 -1.21
CA ASN A 257 -15.20 -17.42 -0.50
C ASN A 257 -13.67 -17.60 -0.57
N GLY A 258 -12.93 -16.50 -0.77
CA GLY A 258 -11.46 -16.50 -0.79
C GLY A 258 -10.80 -17.07 -2.05
N ALA A 259 -11.58 -17.43 -3.09
CA ALA A 259 -11.05 -18.12 -4.26
C ALA A 259 -10.01 -17.31 -5.06
N ILE A 260 -10.07 -15.96 -5.02
CA ILE A 260 -9.11 -15.10 -5.72
C ILE A 260 -7.73 -15.12 -5.01
N PRO A 261 -7.62 -14.85 -3.68
CA PRO A 261 -6.40 -15.11 -2.92
C PRO A 261 -5.79 -16.49 -3.13
N LEU A 262 -6.61 -17.55 -3.11
CA LEU A 262 -6.18 -18.93 -3.35
C LEU A 262 -5.58 -19.10 -4.75
N ALA A 263 -6.27 -18.62 -5.80
CA ALA A 263 -5.76 -18.69 -7.16
C ALA A 263 -4.46 -17.88 -7.37
N ILE A 264 -4.27 -16.78 -6.64
CA ILE A 264 -3.01 -16.01 -6.64
C ILE A 264 -1.89 -16.84 -6.00
N PHE A 265 -2.14 -17.49 -4.87
CA PHE A 265 -1.18 -18.38 -4.20
C PHE A 265 -0.82 -19.59 -5.07
N ASP A 266 -1.80 -20.29 -5.67
CA ASP A 266 -1.57 -21.42 -6.57
C ASP A 266 -0.80 -21.03 -7.85
N ALA A 267 -0.97 -19.79 -8.31
CA ALA A 267 -0.19 -19.24 -9.42
C ALA A 267 1.22 -18.80 -8.99
N ALA A 268 1.39 -18.32 -7.75
CA ALA A 268 2.68 -18.03 -7.14
C ALA A 268 3.51 -19.30 -6.91
N ARG A 269 2.87 -20.42 -6.52
CA ARG A 269 3.50 -21.76 -6.38
C ARG A 269 4.21 -22.25 -7.64
N LYS A 270 3.83 -21.74 -8.82
CA LYS A 270 4.41 -22.09 -10.12
C LYS A 270 5.57 -21.15 -10.54
N GLN A 271 5.95 -20.19 -9.69
CA GLN A 271 6.99 -19.19 -10.00
C GLN A 271 8.36 -19.57 -9.41
N GLN A 272 9.42 -19.02 -10.00
CA GLN A 272 10.82 -19.34 -9.64
C GLN A 272 11.25 -18.87 -8.23
N PHE A 273 10.49 -17.98 -7.58
CA PHE A 273 10.80 -17.52 -6.22
C PHE A 273 10.16 -18.39 -5.13
N PHE A 274 9.30 -19.35 -5.49
CA PHE A 274 8.52 -20.09 -4.50
C PHE A 274 9.41 -21.05 -3.72
N CYS A 275 9.44 -20.87 -2.40
CA CYS A 275 10.15 -21.69 -1.43
C CYS A 275 9.36 -21.68 -0.11
N PRO A 276 9.65 -22.58 0.86
CA PRO A 276 8.92 -22.63 2.14
C PRO A 276 8.87 -21.27 2.87
N SER A 277 9.99 -20.52 2.90
CA SER A 277 10.01 -19.17 3.48
C SER A 277 9.13 -18.16 2.73
N ALA A 278 9.01 -18.24 1.40
CA ALA A 278 8.10 -17.37 0.66
C ALA A 278 6.63 -17.73 0.94
N ALA A 279 6.34 -19.01 1.19
CA ALA A 279 5.01 -19.47 1.55
C ALA A 279 4.63 -19.10 3.01
N GLU A 280 5.61 -19.06 3.91
CA GLU A 280 5.47 -18.47 5.25
C GLU A 280 5.15 -16.97 5.18
N ASP A 281 5.79 -16.19 4.29
CA ASP A 281 5.43 -14.77 4.10
C ASP A 281 3.96 -14.60 3.63
N PHE A 282 3.45 -15.51 2.79
CA PHE A 282 2.03 -15.54 2.42
C PHE A 282 1.14 -15.87 3.62
N PHE A 283 1.50 -16.87 4.42
CA PHE A 283 0.78 -17.25 5.63
C PHE A 283 0.70 -16.09 6.62
N ASP A 284 1.82 -15.41 6.87
CA ASP A 284 1.90 -14.23 7.76
C ASP A 284 1.05 -13.07 7.23
N MET A 285 1.07 -12.83 5.92
CA MET A 285 0.21 -11.82 5.30
C MET A 285 -1.28 -12.16 5.44
N PHE A 286 -1.67 -13.43 5.22
CA PHE A 286 -3.07 -13.85 5.39
C PHE A 286 -3.50 -13.79 6.87
N ALA A 287 -2.65 -14.19 7.80
CA ALA A 287 -2.91 -14.20 9.24
C ALA A 287 -3.28 -12.82 9.81
N ALA A 288 -2.85 -11.73 9.16
CA ALA A 288 -3.20 -10.37 9.54
C ALA A 288 -4.67 -9.96 9.26
N PHE A 289 -5.49 -10.81 8.61
CA PHE A 289 -6.87 -10.51 8.20
C PHE A 289 -7.92 -11.31 8.98
N THR A 290 -7.87 -11.25 10.31
CA THR A 290 -8.77 -11.97 11.25
C THR A 290 -10.27 -11.73 10.99
N GLN A 291 -10.63 -10.56 10.44
CA GLN A 291 -11.99 -10.16 10.10
C GLN A 291 -12.62 -10.87 8.88
N VAL A 292 -11.91 -11.79 8.23
CA VAL A 292 -12.36 -12.46 6.99
C VAL A 292 -12.87 -13.87 7.29
N LYS A 293 -14.18 -14.12 7.15
CA LYS A 293 -14.82 -15.42 7.48
C LYS A 293 -14.18 -16.64 6.78
N CYS A 294 -13.56 -16.47 5.61
CA CYS A 294 -12.90 -17.54 4.87
C CYS A 294 -11.39 -17.72 5.19
N LEU A 295 -10.85 -17.02 6.19
CA LEU A 295 -9.43 -17.07 6.58
C LEU A 295 -8.96 -18.49 6.91
N SER A 296 -9.71 -19.23 7.73
CA SER A 296 -9.35 -20.60 8.14
C SER A 296 -9.14 -21.53 6.94
N LYS A 297 -10.01 -21.44 5.93
CA LYS A 297 -9.90 -22.17 4.67
C LYS A 297 -8.67 -21.75 3.85
N ILE A 298 -8.34 -20.47 3.82
CA ILE A 298 -7.15 -19.96 3.12
C ILE A 298 -5.87 -20.48 3.80
N LEU A 299 -5.79 -20.39 5.13
CA LEU A 299 -4.63 -20.86 5.89
C LEU A 299 -4.46 -22.39 5.80
N GLN A 300 -5.56 -23.16 5.83
CA GLN A 300 -5.51 -24.61 5.63
C GLN A 300 -4.99 -24.96 4.23
N HIS A 301 -5.49 -24.35 3.16
CA HIS A 301 -5.01 -24.60 1.80
C HIS A 301 -3.53 -24.25 1.61
N VAL A 302 -3.08 -23.14 2.22
CA VAL A 302 -1.66 -22.76 2.24
C VAL A 302 -0.83 -23.84 2.94
N LEU A 303 -1.27 -24.32 4.11
CA LEU A 303 -0.58 -25.39 4.85
C LEU A 303 -0.57 -26.73 4.13
N ASP A 304 -1.68 -27.13 3.52
CA ASP A 304 -1.77 -28.37 2.75
C ASP A 304 -0.78 -28.34 1.58
N ALA A 305 -0.72 -27.22 0.85
CA ALA A 305 0.19 -27.03 -0.28
C ALA A 305 1.68 -26.98 0.12
N ILE A 306 2.02 -26.42 1.29
CA ILE A 306 3.40 -26.44 1.81
C ILE A 306 3.74 -27.83 2.35
N SER A 307 2.81 -28.50 3.02
CA SER A 307 3.01 -29.87 3.55
C SER A 307 3.12 -30.93 2.45
N GLU A 308 2.46 -30.72 1.32
CA GLU A 308 2.62 -31.54 0.10
C GLU A 308 4.03 -31.41 -0.51
N SER A 309 4.65 -30.23 -0.40
CA SER A 309 5.95 -29.93 -1.03
C SER A 309 7.14 -30.20 -0.11
N ASP A 310 7.18 -29.56 1.06
CA ASP A 310 8.30 -29.60 2.00
C ASP A 310 7.84 -29.79 3.47
N PRO A 311 7.34 -30.98 3.85
CA PRO A 311 6.76 -31.25 5.18
C PRO A 311 7.78 -31.27 6.35
N THR A 312 9.07 -31.04 6.08
CA THR A 312 10.17 -31.16 7.06
C THR A 312 10.99 -29.87 7.21
N ASP A 313 10.57 -28.79 6.52
CA ASP A 313 11.19 -27.47 6.58
C ASP A 313 10.75 -26.70 7.83
N ALA A 314 11.65 -25.87 8.36
CA ALA A 314 11.39 -25.04 9.54
C ALA A 314 10.21 -24.08 9.35
N SER A 315 10.02 -23.53 8.15
CA SER A 315 8.95 -22.59 7.83
C SER A 315 7.59 -23.30 7.82
N THR A 316 7.52 -24.50 7.22
CA THR A 316 6.31 -25.35 7.18
C THR A 316 5.83 -25.69 8.59
N CYS A 317 6.76 -26.15 9.44
CA CYS A 317 6.47 -26.47 10.83
C CYS A 317 6.06 -25.22 11.64
N ASN A 318 6.67 -24.05 11.39
CA ASN A 318 6.28 -22.81 12.07
C ASN A 318 4.83 -22.41 11.73
N CYS A 319 4.44 -22.45 10.46
CA CYS A 319 3.05 -22.19 10.05
C CYS A 319 2.08 -23.21 10.66
N TYR A 320 2.44 -24.51 10.70
CA TYR A 320 1.59 -25.56 11.26
C TYR A 320 1.32 -25.39 12.76
N VAL A 321 2.36 -25.00 13.52
CA VAL A 321 2.26 -24.66 14.95
C VAL A 321 1.37 -23.44 15.17
N ARG A 322 1.53 -22.40 14.35
CA ARG A 322 0.85 -21.11 14.54
C ARG A 322 -0.63 -21.14 14.15
N GLN A 323 -1.03 -21.99 13.19
CA GLN A 323 -2.39 -22.05 12.63
C GLN A 323 -3.53 -21.99 13.65
N PRO A 324 -3.55 -22.77 14.77
CA PRO A 324 -4.69 -22.78 15.68
C PRO A 324 -4.90 -21.44 16.40
N VAL A 325 -3.84 -20.64 16.51
CA VAL A 325 -3.82 -19.35 17.23
C VAL A 325 -4.18 -18.18 16.30
N VAL A 326 -4.12 -18.37 14.98
CA VAL A 326 -4.40 -17.30 14.02
C VAL A 326 -5.90 -16.98 13.98
N GLY A 327 -6.24 -15.73 14.29
CA GLY A 327 -7.63 -15.24 14.30
C GLY A 327 -8.27 -15.16 15.68
N ILE A 328 -7.62 -15.71 16.71
CA ILE A 328 -8.10 -15.68 18.09
C ILE A 328 -7.46 -14.47 18.81
N ASP A 329 -8.29 -13.70 19.51
CA ASP A 329 -7.82 -12.63 20.38
C ASP A 329 -7.04 -13.23 21.58
N PRO A 330 -5.80 -12.80 21.90
CA PRO A 330 -5.06 -13.24 23.07
C PRO A 330 -5.79 -13.09 24.41
N LEU A 331 -6.82 -12.24 24.48
CA LEU A 331 -7.70 -12.05 25.64
C LEU A 331 -8.95 -12.94 25.65
N SER A 332 -9.18 -13.72 24.59
CA SER A 332 -10.34 -14.63 24.48
C SER A 332 -10.16 -15.88 25.35
N PRO A 333 -11.22 -16.40 26.01
CA PRO A 333 -11.19 -17.69 26.71
C PRO A 333 -10.87 -18.88 25.79
N GLU A 334 -10.94 -18.72 24.48
CA GLU A 334 -10.55 -19.73 23.49
C GLU A 334 -9.02 -19.82 23.28
N PHE A 335 -8.29 -18.74 23.60
CA PHE A 335 -6.85 -18.64 23.36
C PHE A 335 -6.01 -19.68 24.13
N PRO A 336 -6.26 -20.00 25.42
CA PRO A 336 -5.51 -21.03 26.13
C PRO A 336 -5.65 -22.43 25.51
N ALA A 337 -6.85 -22.78 25.01
CA ALA A 337 -7.10 -24.08 24.37
C ALA A 337 -6.43 -24.19 23.00
N ALA A 338 -6.48 -23.12 22.21
CA ALA A 338 -5.76 -23.02 20.95
C ALA A 338 -4.24 -23.02 21.14
N LEU A 339 -3.74 -22.35 22.19
CA LEU A 339 -2.33 -22.35 22.56
C LEU A 339 -1.87 -23.74 23.02
N GLY A 340 -2.65 -24.46 23.81
CA GLY A 340 -2.36 -25.86 24.16
C GLY A 340 -2.17 -26.72 22.91
N THR A 341 -3.12 -26.63 21.96
CA THR A 341 -3.05 -27.31 20.66
C THR A 341 -1.80 -26.91 19.87
N ALA A 342 -1.42 -25.63 19.87
CA ALA A 342 -0.19 -25.15 19.23
C ALA A 342 1.09 -25.67 19.90
N LEU A 343 1.09 -25.81 21.23
CA LEU A 343 2.22 -26.36 21.99
C LEU A 343 2.38 -27.87 21.79
N ASP A 344 1.30 -28.62 21.61
CA ASP A 344 1.36 -30.03 21.23
C ASP A 344 1.92 -30.20 19.81
N ARG A 345 1.42 -29.41 18.85
CA ARG A 345 1.99 -29.34 17.49
C ARG A 345 3.46 -28.91 17.48
N LEU A 346 3.87 -28.04 18.42
CA LEU A 346 5.26 -27.62 18.60
C LEU A 346 6.13 -28.79 19.06
N ASN A 347 5.71 -29.53 20.09
CA ASN A 347 6.43 -30.73 20.54
C ASN A 347 6.57 -31.76 19.40
N GLU A 348 5.52 -32.02 18.63
CA GLU A 348 5.62 -32.88 17.43
C GLU A 348 6.59 -32.34 16.38
N SER A 349 6.57 -31.03 16.13
CA SER A 349 7.38 -30.40 15.07
C SER A 349 8.87 -30.40 15.41
N ILE A 350 9.24 -30.23 16.69
CA ILE A 350 10.64 -30.33 17.16
C ILE A 350 11.27 -31.68 16.78
N HIS A 351 10.48 -32.76 16.72
CA HIS A 351 10.95 -34.10 16.33
C HIS A 351 10.92 -34.36 14.81
N LYS A 352 10.23 -33.52 14.03
CA LYS A 352 10.05 -33.69 12.57
C LYS A 352 10.93 -32.75 11.72
N THR A 353 11.37 -31.61 12.27
CA THR A 353 12.15 -30.59 11.54
C THR A 353 13.58 -31.01 11.23
N LYS A 354 14.04 -30.73 10.00
CA LYS A 354 15.45 -30.91 9.59
C LYS A 354 16.38 -29.85 10.20
N ASP A 355 15.94 -28.59 10.30
CA ASP A 355 16.69 -27.51 10.93
C ASP A 355 16.04 -27.08 12.25
N LYS A 356 16.48 -27.69 13.37
CA LYS A 356 16.03 -27.33 14.73
C LYS A 356 16.40 -25.88 15.08
N ALA A 357 17.49 -25.34 14.54
CA ALA A 357 18.03 -24.04 14.93
C ALA A 357 17.24 -22.88 14.30
N GLU A 358 16.94 -22.96 13.00
CA GLU A 358 16.08 -21.98 12.33
C GLU A 358 14.64 -22.07 12.86
N PHE A 359 14.11 -23.27 13.06
CA PHE A 359 12.78 -23.48 13.64
C PHE A 359 12.67 -22.87 15.04
N THR A 360 13.60 -23.20 15.95
CA THR A 360 13.66 -22.62 17.31
C THR A 360 13.70 -21.10 17.28
N LYS A 361 14.51 -20.51 16.39
CA LYS A 361 14.61 -19.05 16.25
C LYS A 361 13.28 -18.42 15.79
N LYS A 362 12.60 -19.01 14.81
CA LYS A 362 11.29 -18.54 14.31
C LYS A 362 10.20 -18.66 15.39
N THR A 363 10.11 -19.81 16.06
CA THR A 363 9.15 -20.03 17.15
C THR A 363 9.42 -19.08 18.34
N LYS A 364 10.69 -18.85 18.70
CA LYS A 364 11.06 -17.91 19.75
C LYS A 364 10.63 -16.48 19.42
N ALA A 365 10.89 -16.00 18.20
CA ALA A 365 10.43 -14.68 17.76
C ALA A 365 8.89 -14.54 17.79
N TRP A 366 8.16 -15.61 17.46
CA TRP A 366 6.70 -15.63 17.59
C TRP A 366 6.22 -15.58 19.04
N ILE A 367 6.82 -16.36 19.95
CA ILE A 367 6.47 -16.32 21.38
C ILE A 367 6.85 -14.97 22.02
N GLU A 368 8.01 -14.41 21.67
CA GLU A 368 8.46 -13.09 22.13
C GLU A 368 7.49 -11.98 21.68
N ALA A 369 6.92 -12.07 20.48
CA ALA A 369 5.90 -11.14 20.01
C ALA A 369 4.57 -11.24 20.79
N ILE A 370 4.18 -12.44 21.25
CA ILE A 370 3.02 -12.63 22.13
C ILE A 370 3.31 -12.10 23.55
N LEU A 371 4.53 -12.32 24.05
CA LEU A 371 4.96 -11.84 25.38
C LEU A 371 5.13 -10.31 25.48
N GLN A 372 5.10 -9.58 24.35
CA GLN A 372 5.09 -8.11 24.31
C GLN A 372 3.69 -7.50 24.45
N LEU A 373 2.64 -8.31 24.58
CA LEU A 373 1.28 -7.84 24.80
C LEU A 373 1.05 -7.59 26.30
N ASP A 374 0.75 -6.35 26.66
CA ASP A 374 0.72 -5.86 28.06
C ASP A 374 -0.36 -6.51 28.96
N GLU A 375 -1.37 -7.17 28.39
CA GLU A 375 -2.56 -7.68 29.10
C GLU A 375 -2.66 -9.23 29.12
N LEU A 376 -1.56 -9.96 28.85
CA LEU A 376 -1.58 -11.42 28.83
C LEU A 376 -1.60 -12.05 30.25
N ASP A 377 -2.44 -13.08 30.45
CA ASP A 377 -2.56 -13.83 31.71
C ASP A 377 -1.19 -14.31 32.27
N PRO A 378 -0.88 -14.07 33.56
CA PRO A 378 0.36 -14.52 34.21
C PRO A 378 0.69 -16.01 34.04
N ASP A 379 -0.31 -16.90 34.01
CA ASP A 379 -0.08 -18.34 33.84
C ASP A 379 0.34 -18.65 32.40
N ILE A 380 -0.30 -18.00 31.42
CA ILE A 380 0.09 -18.08 30.00
C ILE A 380 1.51 -17.54 29.80
N GLN A 381 1.84 -16.37 30.39
CA GLN A 381 3.20 -15.84 30.35
C GLN A 381 4.23 -16.83 30.93
N THR A 382 3.87 -17.54 32.00
CA THR A 382 4.74 -18.52 32.66
C THR A 382 4.97 -19.74 31.77
N VAL A 383 3.91 -20.28 31.14
CA VAL A 383 4.01 -21.36 30.16
C VAL A 383 4.88 -20.97 28.97
N LEU A 384 4.66 -19.78 28.39
CA LEU A 384 5.43 -19.27 27.25
C LEU A 384 6.92 -19.03 27.58
N ARG A 385 7.23 -18.55 28.78
CA ARG A 385 8.63 -18.43 29.24
C ARG A 385 9.28 -19.80 29.49
N HIS A 386 8.51 -20.79 29.96
CA HIS A 386 8.99 -22.15 30.13
C HIS A 386 9.26 -22.83 28.78
N THR A 387 8.41 -22.63 27.76
CA THR A 387 8.61 -23.20 26.43
C THR A 387 9.80 -22.57 25.71
N ILE A 388 10.07 -21.26 25.85
CA ILE A 388 11.32 -20.65 25.37
C ILE A 388 12.54 -21.34 26.02
N ARG A 389 12.54 -21.55 27.35
CA ARG A 389 13.65 -22.24 28.05
C ARG A 389 13.85 -23.69 27.57
N LYS A 390 12.76 -24.40 27.25
CA LYS A 390 12.79 -25.76 26.69
C LYS A 390 13.28 -25.79 25.22
N LEU A 391 13.14 -24.69 24.48
CA LEU A 391 13.64 -24.54 23.11
C LEU A 391 15.13 -24.16 23.07
N ASP A 392 15.61 -23.41 24.07
CA ASP A 392 17.03 -23.08 24.25
C ASP A 392 17.87 -24.27 24.77
N SER A 393 17.23 -25.41 25.11
CA SER A 393 17.85 -26.69 25.53
C SER A 393 17.86 -27.78 24.45
#